data_AF-A0A7V1LLZ8-F1
#
_entry.id   AF-A0A7V1LLZ8-F1
#
_cell.length_a   1.000
_cell.length_b   1.000
_cell.length_c   1.000
_cell.angle_alpha   90.00
_cell.angle_beta   90.00
_cell.angle_gamma   90.00
#
_symmetry.space_group_name_H-M   'P 1'
#
loop_
_entity.id
_entity.type
_entity.pdbx_description
1 polymer ?
#
loop_
_entity_poly.entity_id
_entity_poly.type
_entity_poly.pdbx_seq_one_letter_code
_entity_poly.pdbx_strand_id
1 'polypeptide(L)'
;MKYLLTVLPVLILLTSCNQEKLTQLEKEVQKLRQQNEMIQRQEQEKNKFVEEYATTLNEVYDNLENIRKREGLISEYSRNIEKGKKSLKDKMNSDISAIDAYIRASKNKLAALQKRFKSVEMDSKAFEKTIEKLTRQLEEKEKFIAELKDQNLALNKKVAIVQ
;
A
#
# COMPACT_ATOMS: atom_id res chain seq x y z
N MET A 1 -78.71 4.68 21.72
CA MET A 1 -77.99 3.84 20.73
C MET A 1 -77.65 4.54 19.41
N LYS A 2 -78.37 5.58 18.96
CA LYS A 2 -78.12 6.27 17.66
C LYS A 2 -76.76 6.98 17.54
N TYR A 3 -76.23 7.54 18.65
CA TYR A 3 -74.93 8.22 18.67
C TYR A 3 -73.71 7.28 18.62
N LEU A 4 -73.91 5.99 18.91
CA LEU A 4 -72.81 5.01 18.88
C LEU A 4 -72.39 4.68 17.43
N LEU A 5 -73.34 4.75 16.49
CA LEU A 5 -73.12 4.42 15.08
C LEU A 5 -72.41 5.56 14.31
N THR A 6 -72.48 6.80 14.80
CA THR A 6 -71.89 8.00 14.16
C THR A 6 -70.50 8.36 14.68
N VAL A 7 -70.09 7.85 15.85
CA VAL A 7 -68.77 8.16 16.45
C VAL A 7 -67.66 7.26 15.89
N LEU A 8 -67.98 6.03 15.49
CA LEU A 8 -67.02 5.04 14.98
C LEU A 8 -66.29 5.47 13.69
N PRO A 9 -66.93 6.10 12.68
CA PRO A 9 -66.23 6.53 11.45
C PRO A 9 -65.26 7.70 11.69
N VAL A 10 -65.57 8.59 12.65
CA VAL A 10 -64.76 9.77 12.97
C VAL A 10 -63.46 9.37 13.67
N LEU A 11 -63.50 8.32 14.49
CA LEU A 11 -62.33 7.80 15.20
C LEU A 11 -61.32 7.14 14.24
N ILE A 12 -61.80 6.48 13.17
CA ILE A 12 -60.94 5.82 12.17
C ILE A 12 -60.20 6.86 11.32
N LEU A 13 -60.85 7.98 10.96
CA LEU A 13 -60.24 9.05 10.15
C LEU A 13 -59.08 9.75 10.88
N LEU A 14 -59.16 9.89 12.20
CA LEU A 14 -58.11 10.50 13.03
C LEU A 14 -56.85 9.63 13.17
N THR A 15 -56.97 8.30 13.00
CA THR A 15 -55.81 7.39 13.05
C THR A 15 -55.01 7.34 11.75
N SER A 16 -55.66 7.58 10.59
CA SER A 16 -55.01 7.46 9.28
C SER A 16 -53.94 8.52 9.00
N CYS A 17 -54.13 9.74 9.53
CA CYS A 17 -53.22 10.87 9.29
C CYS A 17 -51.89 10.72 10.07
N ASN A 18 -51.90 9.98 11.18
CA ASN A 18 -50.69 9.66 11.96
C ASN A 18 -49.92 8.45 11.40
N GLN A 19 -50.60 7.51 10.74
CA GLN A 19 -49.99 6.30 10.20
C GLN A 19 -49.00 6.61 9.07
N GLU A 20 -49.34 7.55 8.19
CA GLU A 20 -48.48 7.96 7.07
C GLU A 20 -47.19 8.63 7.58
N LYS A 21 -47.33 9.55 8.54
CA LYS A 21 -46.20 10.22 9.19
C LYS A 21 -45.30 9.25 9.94
N LEU A 22 -45.87 8.26 10.63
CA LEU A 22 -45.12 7.20 11.31
C LEU A 22 -44.33 6.35 10.31
N THR A 23 -44.98 5.95 9.22
CA THR A 23 -44.35 5.17 8.13
C THR A 23 -43.21 5.95 7.46
N GLN A 24 -43.37 7.26 7.28
CA GLN A 24 -42.30 8.13 6.75
C GLN A 24 -41.13 8.22 7.72
N LEU A 25 -41.39 8.38 9.03
CA LEU A 25 -40.36 8.42 10.06
C LEU A 25 -39.58 7.11 10.13
N GLU A 26 -40.26 5.95 10.04
CA GLU A 26 -39.62 4.64 10.03
C GLU A 26 -38.69 4.46 8.82
N LYS A 27 -39.14 4.89 7.63
CA LYS A 27 -38.30 4.87 6.41
C LYS A 27 -37.08 5.78 6.54
N GLU A 28 -37.24 6.95 7.14
CA GLU A 28 -36.13 7.88 7.37
C GLU A 28 -35.13 7.32 8.39
N VAL A 29 -35.60 6.76 9.49
CA VAL A 29 -34.76 6.07 10.48
C VAL A 29 -34.01 4.90 9.84
N GLN A 30 -34.67 4.10 9.00
CA GLN A 30 -34.03 3.01 8.29
C GLN A 30 -32.94 3.51 7.33
N LYS A 31 -33.22 4.56 6.56
CA LYS A 31 -32.25 5.19 5.65
C LYS A 31 -31.04 5.73 6.41
N LEU A 32 -31.28 6.45 7.51
CA LEU A 32 -30.22 6.99 8.36
C LEU A 32 -29.36 5.88 8.98
N ARG A 33 -29.98 4.77 9.42
CA ARG A 33 -29.24 3.59 9.91
C ARG A 33 -28.35 2.98 8.83
N GLN A 34 -28.89 2.78 7.62
CA GLN A 34 -28.12 2.26 6.49
C GLN A 34 -26.94 3.16 6.11
N GLN A 35 -27.15 4.49 6.14
CA GLN A 35 -26.09 5.47 5.89
C GLN A 35 -25.02 5.41 6.98
N ASN A 36 -25.42 5.33 8.26
CA ASN A 36 -24.49 5.24 9.38
C ASN A 36 -23.65 3.96 9.29
N GLU A 37 -24.27 2.81 9.04
CA GLU A 37 -23.55 1.55 8.84
C GLU A 37 -22.56 1.61 7.66
N MET A 38 -22.95 2.28 6.57
CA MET A 38 -22.06 2.49 5.42
C MET A 38 -20.85 3.34 5.79
N ILE A 39 -21.07 4.45 6.49
CA ILE A 39 -20.01 5.36 6.96
C ILE A 39 -19.06 4.62 7.90
N GLN A 40 -19.60 3.86 8.86
CA GLN A 40 -18.80 3.06 9.79
C GLN A 40 -17.93 2.03 9.08
N ARG A 41 -18.47 1.33 8.07
CA ARG A 41 -17.68 0.40 7.25
C ARG A 41 -16.57 1.10 6.47
N GLN A 42 -16.85 2.26 5.88
CA GLN A 42 -15.84 3.06 5.18
C GLN A 42 -14.72 3.53 6.12
N GLU A 43 -15.07 3.98 7.33
CA GLU A 43 -14.11 4.38 8.34
C GLU A 43 -13.23 3.22 8.77
N GLN A 44 -13.81 2.04 9.02
CA GLN A 44 -13.07 0.84 9.38
C GLN A 44 -12.07 0.43 8.28
N GLU A 45 -12.46 0.47 7.01
CA GLU A 45 -11.56 0.16 5.89
C GLU A 45 -10.43 1.19 5.76
N LYS A 46 -10.72 2.48 5.98
CA LYS A 46 -9.71 3.54 6.01
C LYS A 46 -8.72 3.35 7.17
N ASN A 47 -9.20 2.96 8.35
CA ASN A 47 -8.35 2.69 9.51
C ASN A 47 -7.43 1.50 9.28
N LYS A 48 -7.94 0.39 8.73
CA LYS A 48 -7.12 -0.76 8.32
C LYS A 48 -6.06 -0.35 7.30
N PHE A 49 -6.43 0.49 6.34
CA PHE A 49 -5.47 0.99 5.35
C PHE A 49 -4.34 1.80 6.00
N VAL A 50 -4.61 2.62 7.02
CA VAL A 50 -3.55 3.37 7.73
C VAL A 50 -2.56 2.42 8.42
N GLU A 51 -3.03 1.33 9.01
CA GLU A 51 -2.18 0.30 9.61
C GLU A 51 -1.35 -0.44 8.54
N GLU A 52 -1.99 -0.84 7.44
CA GLU A 52 -1.34 -1.46 6.28
C GLU A 52 -0.26 -0.54 5.69
N TYR A 53 -0.55 0.76 5.60
CA TYR A 53 0.35 1.79 5.13
C TYR A 53 1.59 1.90 6.03
N ALA A 54 1.41 2.02 7.35
CA ALA A 54 2.52 2.12 8.29
C ALA A 54 3.42 0.88 8.26
N THR A 55 2.81 -0.31 8.27
CA THR A 55 3.53 -1.59 8.19
C THR A 55 4.34 -1.70 6.90
N THR A 56 3.71 -1.38 5.76
CA THR A 56 4.37 -1.42 4.46
C THR A 56 5.55 -0.45 4.39
N LEU A 57 5.41 0.76 4.95
CA LEU A 57 6.51 1.72 4.98
C LEU A 57 7.70 1.20 5.77
N ASN A 58 7.47 0.65 6.97
CA ASN A 58 8.54 0.09 7.78
C ASN A 58 9.30 -1.00 7.02
N GLU A 59 8.60 -1.93 6.39
CA GLU A 59 9.22 -2.98 5.60
C GLU A 59 10.01 -2.45 4.39
N VAL A 60 9.51 -1.39 3.73
CA VAL A 60 10.22 -0.75 2.62
C VAL A 60 11.48 -0.03 3.13
N TYR A 61 11.42 0.63 4.28
CA TYR A 61 12.58 1.26 4.91
C TYR A 61 13.63 0.22 5.31
N ASP A 62 13.22 -0.90 5.91
CA ASP A 62 14.11 -2.01 6.24
C ASP A 62 14.79 -2.57 4.99
N ASN A 63 14.04 -2.76 3.90
CA ASN A 63 14.60 -3.19 2.63
C ASN A 63 15.61 -2.17 2.08
N LEU A 64 15.31 -0.86 2.13
CA LEU A 64 16.23 0.20 1.70
C LEU A 64 17.51 0.23 2.54
N GLU A 65 17.42 -0.02 3.84
CA GLU A 65 18.60 -0.13 4.71
C GLU A 65 19.46 -1.34 4.32
N ASN A 66 18.83 -2.49 4.08
CA ASN A 66 19.51 -3.70 3.63
C ASN A 66 20.19 -3.50 2.28
N ILE A 67 19.53 -2.80 1.34
CA ILE A 67 20.12 -2.40 0.07
C ILE A 67 21.38 -1.57 0.33
N ARG A 68 21.28 -0.49 1.11
CA ARG A 68 22.41 0.40 1.41
C ARG A 68 23.60 -0.34 2.04
N LYS A 69 23.35 -1.24 2.99
CA LYS A 69 24.41 -2.06 3.62
C LYS A 69 25.16 -2.88 2.58
N ARG A 70 24.44 -3.55 1.68
CA ARG A 70 25.03 -4.39 0.63
C ARG A 70 25.71 -3.59 -0.46
N GLU A 71 25.20 -2.42 -0.82
CA GLU A 71 25.90 -1.49 -1.73
C GLU A 71 27.28 -1.09 -1.16
N GLY A 72 27.36 -0.86 0.16
CA GLY A 72 28.61 -0.59 0.85
C GLY A 72 29.61 -1.76 0.74
N LEU A 73 29.13 -2.99 0.93
CA LEU A 73 29.95 -4.21 0.76
C LEU A 73 30.43 -4.36 -0.69
N ILE A 74 29.57 -4.15 -1.68
CA ILE A 74 29.93 -4.22 -3.10
C ILE A 74 31.02 -3.19 -3.42
N SER A 75 30.91 -1.96 -2.91
CA SER A 75 31.94 -0.92 -3.09
C SER A 75 33.29 -1.34 -2.48
N GLU A 76 33.29 -2.04 -1.34
CA GLU A 76 34.51 -2.60 -0.75
C GLU A 76 35.09 -3.75 -1.58
N TYR A 77 34.24 -4.65 -2.09
CA TYR A 77 34.67 -5.78 -2.91
C TYR A 77 35.28 -5.30 -4.23
N SER A 78 34.65 -4.35 -4.91
CA SER A 78 35.13 -3.79 -6.18
C SER A 78 36.53 -3.16 -6.04
N ARG A 79 36.82 -2.48 -4.92
CA ARG A 79 38.16 -1.91 -4.65
C ARG A 79 39.24 -2.97 -4.39
N ASN A 80 38.84 -4.16 -3.93
CA ASN A 80 39.78 -5.23 -3.58
C ASN A 80 39.87 -6.34 -4.64
N ILE A 81 39.05 -6.28 -5.69
CA ILE A 81 38.93 -7.31 -6.72
C ILE A 81 40.19 -7.45 -7.59
N GLU A 82 40.98 -6.38 -7.72
CA GLU A 82 42.28 -6.41 -8.41
C GLU A 82 43.28 -7.38 -7.78
N LYS A 83 43.05 -7.82 -6.53
CA LYS A 83 43.87 -8.85 -5.86
C LYS A 83 43.52 -10.29 -6.27
N GLY A 84 42.68 -10.48 -7.30
CA GLY A 84 42.45 -11.77 -7.98
C GLY A 84 41.67 -12.82 -7.19
N LYS A 85 40.99 -12.46 -6.09
CA LYS A 85 40.27 -13.44 -5.26
C LYS A 85 38.89 -13.73 -5.83
N LYS A 86 38.74 -14.88 -6.51
CA LYS A 86 37.45 -15.42 -7.02
C LYS A 86 36.33 -15.39 -5.97
N SER A 87 36.65 -15.60 -4.70
CA SER A 87 35.69 -15.54 -3.58
C SER A 87 35.04 -14.17 -3.37
N LEU A 88 35.71 -13.06 -3.71
CA LEU A 88 35.12 -11.71 -3.61
C LEU A 88 34.09 -11.46 -4.70
N LYS A 89 34.32 -12.01 -5.90
CA LYS A 89 33.40 -11.93 -7.03
C LYS A 89 32.10 -12.69 -6.75
N ASP A 90 32.20 -13.90 -6.19
CA ASP A 90 31.01 -14.69 -5.86
C ASP A 90 30.16 -14.00 -4.78
N LYS A 91 30.80 -13.40 -3.77
CA LYS A 91 30.12 -12.56 -2.75
C LYS A 91 29.43 -11.35 -3.36
N MET A 92 30.12 -10.62 -4.24
CA MET A 92 29.54 -9.47 -4.94
C MET A 92 28.31 -9.85 -5.77
N ASN A 93 28.35 -10.96 -6.51
CA ASN A 93 27.20 -11.45 -7.28
C ASN A 93 26.02 -11.85 -6.38
N SER A 94 26.31 -12.46 -5.22
CA SER A 94 25.30 -12.80 -4.22
C SER A 94 24.63 -11.54 -3.65
N ASP A 95 25.41 -10.50 -3.33
CA ASP A 95 24.88 -9.25 -2.79
C ASP A 95 24.06 -8.48 -3.82
N ILE A 96 24.49 -8.44 -5.08
CA ILE A 96 23.72 -7.86 -6.19
C ILE A 96 22.35 -8.56 -6.31
N SER A 97 22.35 -9.90 -6.28
CA SER A 97 21.11 -10.69 -6.39
C SER A 97 20.16 -10.45 -5.21
N ALA A 98 20.71 -10.29 -4.00
CA ALA A 98 19.93 -9.94 -2.82
C ALA A 98 19.33 -8.52 -2.93
N ILE A 99 20.11 -7.55 -3.41
CA ILE A 99 19.62 -6.19 -3.67
C ILE A 99 18.45 -6.20 -4.66
N ASP A 100 18.57 -6.93 -5.78
CA ASP A 100 17.47 -7.07 -6.75
C ASP A 100 16.19 -7.64 -6.11
N ALA A 101 16.34 -8.60 -5.19
CA ALA A 101 15.21 -9.17 -4.48
C ALA A 101 14.55 -8.13 -3.56
N TYR A 102 15.34 -7.35 -2.80
CA TYR A 102 14.81 -6.27 -1.95
C TYR A 102 14.13 -5.18 -2.76
N ILE A 103 14.72 -4.75 -3.89
CA ILE A 103 14.14 -3.73 -4.77
C ILE A 103 12.78 -4.22 -5.30
N ARG A 104 12.72 -5.43 -5.87
CA ARG A 104 11.47 -5.99 -6.40
C ARG A 104 10.41 -6.16 -5.33
N ALA A 105 10.77 -6.68 -4.16
CA ALA A 105 9.85 -6.82 -3.04
C ALA A 105 9.27 -5.46 -2.62
N SER A 106 10.11 -4.44 -2.48
CA SER A 106 9.66 -3.09 -2.10
C SER A 106 8.77 -2.46 -3.16
N LYS A 107 9.12 -2.55 -4.45
CA LYS A 107 8.27 -2.02 -5.54
C LYS A 107 6.90 -2.69 -5.58
N ASN A 108 6.85 -4.01 -5.38
CA ASN A 108 5.59 -4.75 -5.34
C ASN A 108 4.70 -4.30 -4.17
N LYS A 109 5.30 -4.11 -2.98
CA LYS A 109 4.59 -3.62 -1.80
C LYS A 109 4.03 -2.20 -2.01
N LEU A 110 4.85 -1.29 -2.55
CA LEU A 110 4.40 0.08 -2.86
C LEU A 110 3.30 0.10 -3.93
N ALA A 111 3.38 -0.75 -4.95
CA ALA A 111 2.35 -0.87 -5.98
C ALA A 111 1.03 -1.42 -5.41
N ALA A 112 1.09 -2.42 -4.53
CA ALA A 112 -0.07 -2.94 -3.83
C ALA A 112 -0.70 -1.85 -2.94
N LEU A 113 0.12 -1.14 -2.17
CA LEU A 113 -0.31 -0.05 -1.30
C LEU A 113 -0.96 1.08 -2.09
N GLN A 114 -0.41 1.45 -3.25
CA GLN A 114 -0.99 2.49 -4.12
C GLN A 114 -2.35 2.07 -4.70
N LYS A 115 -2.53 0.79 -5.05
CA LYS A 115 -3.83 0.26 -5.46
C LYS A 115 -4.84 0.33 -4.31
N ARG A 116 -4.42 -0.08 -3.11
CA ARG A 116 -5.25 -0.03 -1.89
C ARG A 116 -5.66 1.41 -1.55
N PHE A 117 -4.72 2.36 -1.59
CA PHE A 117 -4.97 3.79 -1.36
C PHE A 117 -6.10 4.33 -2.25
N LYS A 118 -6.09 3.99 -3.54
CA LYS A 118 -7.15 4.36 -4.49
C LYS A 118 -8.47 3.65 -4.20
N SER A 119 -8.43 2.39 -3.78
CA SER A 119 -9.64 1.59 -3.52
C SER A 119 -10.43 2.02 -2.29
N VAL A 120 -9.76 2.55 -1.26
CA VAL A 120 -10.41 3.03 -0.03
C VAL A 120 -10.83 4.50 -0.12
N GLU A 121 -10.72 5.11 -1.30
CA GLU A 121 -11.03 6.53 -1.57
C GLU A 121 -10.37 7.46 -0.53
N MET A 122 -9.10 7.18 -0.21
CA MET A 122 -8.34 8.00 0.71
C MET A 122 -7.90 9.28 0.00
N ASP A 123 -8.27 10.43 0.56
CA ASP A 123 -7.84 11.74 0.04
C ASP A 123 -6.69 12.28 0.90
N SER A 124 -5.49 11.73 0.70
CA SER A 124 -4.28 12.17 1.40
C SER A 124 -3.09 12.31 0.45
N LYS A 125 -2.81 13.56 0.05
CA LYS A 125 -1.63 13.91 -0.76
C LYS A 125 -0.31 13.54 -0.08
N ALA A 126 -0.27 13.48 1.24
CA ALA A 126 0.93 13.13 1.99
C ALA A 126 1.30 11.65 1.80
N PHE A 127 0.30 10.76 1.80
CA PHE A 127 0.50 9.34 1.56
C PHE A 127 0.96 9.09 0.12
N GLU A 128 0.29 9.71 -0.85
CA GLU A 128 0.66 9.62 -2.26
C GLU A 128 2.11 10.08 -2.51
N LYS A 129 2.49 11.26 -2.01
CA LYS A 129 3.86 11.78 -2.15
C LYS A 129 4.92 10.87 -1.52
N THR A 130 4.61 10.23 -0.40
CA THR A 130 5.54 9.30 0.25
C THR A 130 5.76 8.06 -0.60
N ILE A 131 4.69 7.46 -1.13
CA ILE A 131 4.76 6.29 -2.02
C ILE A 131 5.55 6.65 -3.29
N GLU A 132 5.28 7.80 -3.90
CA GLU A 132 6.02 8.27 -5.08
C GLU A 132 7.50 8.46 -4.78
N LYS A 133 7.84 9.10 -3.66
CA LYS A 133 9.23 9.33 -3.26
C LYS A 133 9.98 8.01 -3.08
N LEU A 134 9.40 7.05 -2.37
CA LEU A 134 10.03 5.75 -2.14
C LEU A 134 10.16 4.95 -3.44
N THR A 135 9.16 5.04 -4.33
CA THR A 135 9.21 4.40 -5.64
C THR A 135 10.37 4.95 -6.46
N ARG A 136 10.53 6.28 -6.52
CA ARG A 136 11.67 6.92 -7.21
C ARG A 136 13.02 6.52 -6.62
N GLN A 137 13.13 6.47 -5.29
CA GLN A 137 14.36 6.02 -4.63
C GLN A 137 14.71 4.58 -5.03
N LEU A 138 13.73 3.68 -5.14
CA LEU A 138 13.97 2.31 -5.60
C LEU A 138 14.38 2.24 -7.07
N GLU A 139 13.81 3.10 -7.93
CA GLU A 139 14.20 3.19 -9.35
C GLU A 139 15.64 3.71 -9.52
N GLU A 140 16.07 4.67 -8.71
CA GLU A 140 17.46 5.14 -8.69
C GLU A 140 18.41 4.01 -8.27
N LYS A 141 18.03 3.24 -7.24
CA LYS A 141 18.81 2.08 -6.78
C LYS A 141 18.86 0.97 -7.82
N GLU A 142 17.77 0.73 -8.54
CA GLU A 142 17.71 -0.25 -9.63
C GLU A 142 18.67 0.12 -10.77
N LYS A 143 18.72 1.39 -11.16
CA LYS A 143 19.67 1.89 -12.17
C LYS A 143 21.11 1.71 -11.72
N PHE A 144 21.44 2.12 -10.49
CA PHE A 144 22.78 1.95 -9.93
C PHE A 144 23.22 0.47 -9.94
N ILE A 145 22.31 -0.45 -9.61
CA ILE A 145 22.61 -1.89 -9.60
C ILE A 145 22.77 -2.45 -11.02
N ALA A 146 22.00 -1.96 -11.99
CA ALA A 146 22.20 -2.30 -13.40
C ALA A 146 23.59 -1.88 -13.88
N GLU A 147 24.02 -0.65 -13.57
CA GLU A 147 25.37 -0.16 -13.89
C GLU A 147 26.47 -1.02 -13.23
N LEU A 148 26.30 -1.39 -11.96
CA LEU A 148 27.24 -2.27 -11.25
C LEU A 148 27.35 -3.66 -11.91
N LYS A 149 26.23 -4.23 -12.37
CA LYS A 149 26.22 -5.50 -13.11
C LYS A 149 27.00 -5.39 -14.41
N ASP A 150 26.80 -4.31 -15.17
CA ASP A 150 27.48 -4.09 -16.44
C ASP A 150 28.99 -3.96 -16.26
N GLN A 151 29.43 -3.20 -15.24
CA GLN A 151 30.84 -3.08 -14.88
C GLN A 151 31.45 -4.43 -14.49
N ASN A 152 30.74 -5.21 -13.68
CA ASN A 152 31.17 -6.54 -13.25
C ASN A 152 31.27 -7.52 -14.44
N LEU A 153 30.31 -7.50 -15.38
CA LEU A 153 30.39 -8.26 -16.63
C LEU A 153 31.61 -7.86 -17.49
N ALA A 154 31.93 -6.57 -17.57
CA ALA A 154 33.11 -6.09 -18.29
C ALA A 154 34.43 -6.56 -17.63
N LEU A 155 34.52 -6.51 -16.30
CA LEU A 155 35.63 -7.08 -15.53
C LEU A 155 35.79 -8.59 -15.78
N ASN A 156 34.68 -9.33 -15.85
CA ASN A 156 34.69 -10.76 -16.11
C ASN A 156 35.25 -11.12 -17.48
N LYS A 157 34.91 -10.35 -18.51
CA LYS A 157 35.47 -10.53 -19.85
C LYS A 157 36.98 -10.24 -19.86
N LYS A 158 37.44 -9.19 -19.19
CA LYS A 158 38.88 -8.86 -19.11
C LYS A 158 39.69 -9.95 -18.40
N VAL A 159 39.21 -10.46 -17.28
CA VAL A 159 39.90 -11.53 -16.54
C VAL A 159 39.97 -12.83 -17.35
N ALA A 160 38.92 -13.16 -18.10
CA ALA A 160 38.90 -14.36 -18.95
C ALA A 160 39.84 -14.27 -20.18
N ILE A 161 40.30 -13.08 -20.56
CA ILE A 161 41.25 -12.87 -21.67
C ILE A 161 42.71 -12.93 -21.18
N VAL A 162 42.94 -12.76 -19.87
CA VAL A 162 44.27 -12.71 -19.25
C VAL A 162 44.64 -14.04 -18.55
N GLN A 163 43.74 -15.03 -18.57
CA GLN A 163 43.99 -16.41 -18.14
C GLN A 163 44.15 -17.33 -19.35
#